data_AF-A0A062WQ76-F1
#
_entry.id   AF-A0A062WQ76-F1
#
_cell.length_a   1.000
_cell.length_b   1.000
_cell.length_c   1.000
_cell.angle_alpha   90.00
_cell.angle_beta   90.00
_cell.angle_gamma   90.00
#
_symmetry.space_group_name_H-M   'P 1'
#
loop_
_entity.id
_entity.type
_entity.pdbx_description
1 polymer ?
#
loop_
_entity_poly.entity_id
_entity_poly.type
_entity_poly.pdbx_seq_one_letter_code
_entity_poly.pdbx_strand_id
1 'polypeptide(L)'
;MNWRGRPLTSHEVVVNTIAATRTRSGLRVEARLDTRDYPVGIAVSKARIDALPIEPHPVHGTWNYTIHPAHPDSTAEPSTVPNPMAVSDRAATLTLLAHPRLTGMSTTDLDALAARLAPAQAARWEQRRYQQRGGPRRHAPGTHGRPLLSARDRVLITVVHLRQI
;
A
#
# COMPACT_ATOMS: atom_id res chain seq x y z
N MET A 1 -7.94 -33.39 -9.21
CA MET A 1 -7.15 -32.33 -8.54
C MET A 1 -5.67 -32.64 -8.79
N ASN A 2 -4.94 -31.74 -9.45
CA ASN A 2 -3.54 -32.00 -9.87
C ASN A 2 -2.47 -31.51 -8.88
N TRP A 3 -2.91 -30.95 -7.76
CA TRP A 3 -2.09 -30.13 -6.85
C TRP A 3 -1.96 -30.72 -5.45
N ARG A 4 -2.67 -31.82 -5.13
CA ARG A 4 -2.59 -32.43 -3.80
C ARG A 4 -1.23 -33.11 -3.60
N GLY A 5 -0.48 -32.63 -2.61
CA GLY A 5 0.74 -33.27 -2.11
C GLY A 5 2.01 -33.01 -2.93
N ARG A 6 1.99 -32.17 -3.97
CA ARG A 6 3.19 -31.77 -4.70
C ARG A 6 3.78 -30.49 -4.11
N PRO A 7 5.02 -30.51 -3.58
CA PRO A 7 5.70 -29.30 -3.14
C PRO A 7 5.96 -28.35 -4.32
N LEU A 8 5.67 -27.06 -4.15
CA LEU A 8 5.89 -26.02 -5.17
C LEU A 8 7.32 -25.48 -5.11
N THR A 9 8.29 -26.32 -5.50
CA THR A 9 9.72 -26.06 -5.32
C THR A 9 10.35 -25.16 -6.38
N SER A 10 9.68 -24.96 -7.53
CA SER A 10 10.18 -24.12 -8.61
C SER A 10 9.05 -23.48 -9.41
N HIS A 11 9.36 -22.39 -10.13
CA HIS A 11 8.41 -21.76 -11.06
C HIS A 11 7.91 -22.74 -12.12
N GLU A 12 8.77 -23.63 -12.61
CA GLU A 12 8.40 -24.68 -13.56
C GLU A 12 7.37 -25.65 -12.97
N VAL A 13 7.58 -26.11 -11.73
CA VAL A 13 6.62 -26.99 -11.04
C VAL A 13 5.27 -26.29 -10.86
N VAL A 14 5.27 -24.99 -10.53
CA VAL A 14 4.04 -24.20 -10.40
C VAL A 14 3.31 -24.10 -11.74
N VAL A 15 4.01 -23.66 -12.79
CA VAL A 15 3.43 -23.48 -14.14
C VAL A 15 2.86 -24.81 -14.66
N ASN A 16 3.63 -25.90 -14.58
CA ASN A 16 3.20 -27.22 -15.05
C ASN A 16 2.00 -27.74 -14.25
N THR A 17 1.94 -27.49 -12.94
CA THR A 17 0.81 -27.90 -12.10
C THR A 17 -0.47 -27.16 -12.48
N ILE A 18 -0.38 -25.85 -12.75
CA ILE A 18 -1.54 -25.04 -13.18
C ILE A 18 -1.99 -25.48 -14.58
N ALA A 19 -1.08 -25.56 -15.54
CA ALA A 19 -1.38 -25.93 -16.93
C ALA A 19 -1.96 -27.35 -17.08
N ALA A 20 -1.65 -28.26 -16.15
CA ALA A 20 -2.26 -29.59 -16.14
C ALA A 20 -3.77 -29.57 -15.80
N THR A 21 -4.30 -28.47 -15.26
CA THR A 21 -5.69 -28.36 -14.78
C THR A 21 -6.70 -28.49 -15.92
N ARG A 22 -7.62 -29.45 -15.77
CA ARG A 22 -8.75 -29.67 -16.66
C ARG A 22 -10.04 -29.78 -15.85
N THR A 23 -11.11 -29.14 -16.32
CA THR A 23 -12.44 -29.31 -15.71
C THR A 23 -13.19 -30.47 -16.33
N ARG A 24 -14.20 -31.00 -15.63
CA ARG A 24 -15.08 -32.06 -16.16
C ARG A 24 -15.82 -31.63 -17.43
N SER A 25 -16.09 -30.33 -17.58
CA SER A 25 -16.72 -29.74 -18.76
C SER A 25 -15.76 -29.48 -19.93
N GLY A 26 -14.48 -29.86 -19.81
CA GLY A 26 -13.51 -29.77 -20.90
C GLY A 26 -12.68 -28.49 -20.97
N LEU A 27 -12.79 -27.59 -20.00
CA LEU A 27 -11.94 -26.38 -19.94
C LEU A 27 -10.48 -26.79 -19.72
N ARG A 28 -9.58 -26.20 -20.53
CA ARG A 28 -8.13 -26.36 -20.41
C ARG A 28 -7.52 -25.05 -19.94
N VAL A 29 -6.59 -25.15 -18.99
CA VAL A 29 -5.87 -24.00 -18.46
C VAL A 29 -4.50 -23.93 -19.15
N GLU A 30 -4.14 -22.76 -19.65
CA GLU A 30 -2.76 -22.45 -20.06
C GLU A 30 -2.09 -21.62 -18.98
N ALA A 31 -0.82 -21.90 -18.71
CA ALA A 31 0.01 -21.11 -17.81
C ALA A 31 1.41 -20.97 -18.40
N ARG A 32 2.02 -19.80 -18.22
CA ARG A 32 3.38 -19.50 -18.68
C ARG A 32 4.06 -18.63 -17.64
N LEU A 33 5.38 -18.75 -17.53
CA LEU A 33 6.18 -17.83 -16.72
C LEU A 33 6.31 -16.51 -17.49
N ASP A 34 5.85 -15.41 -16.89
CA ASP A 34 6.12 -14.07 -17.40
C ASP A 34 7.42 -13.56 -16.78
N THR A 35 8.40 -13.26 -17.63
CA THR A 35 9.73 -12.77 -17.23
C THR A 35 9.89 -11.27 -17.47
N ARG A 36 8.80 -10.55 -17.74
CA ARG A 36 8.84 -9.09 -17.90
C ARG A 36 9.15 -8.41 -16.57
N ASP A 37 9.84 -7.29 -16.67
CA ASP A 37 10.10 -6.40 -15.55
C ASP A 37 8.92 -5.46 -15.34
N TYR A 38 8.34 -5.53 -14.13
CA TYR A 38 7.24 -4.66 -13.71
C TYR A 38 7.76 -3.71 -12.62
N PRO A 39 8.04 -2.44 -12.96
CA PRO A 39 8.58 -1.51 -11.99
C PRO A 39 7.56 -1.25 -10.87
N VAL A 40 8.03 -1.34 -9.63
CA VAL A 40 7.23 -1.06 -8.44
C VAL A 40 7.21 0.43 -8.14
N GLY A 41 6.17 0.89 -7.44
CA GLY A 41 6.07 2.30 -7.01
C GLY A 41 5.55 3.27 -8.08
N ILE A 42 4.96 2.77 -9.16
CA ILE A 42 4.24 3.62 -10.11
C ILE A 42 3.03 4.22 -9.41
N ALA A 43 3.01 5.55 -9.29
CA ALA A 43 1.86 6.26 -8.74
C ALA A 43 0.71 6.23 -9.74
N VAL A 44 -0.40 5.60 -9.36
CA VAL A 44 -1.67 5.63 -10.10
C VAL A 44 -2.64 6.51 -9.33
N SER A 45 -3.22 7.51 -10.00
CA SER A 45 -4.18 8.40 -9.36
C SER A 45 -5.45 7.64 -9.00
N LYS A 46 -6.13 8.06 -7.93
CA LYS A 46 -7.42 7.48 -7.55
C LYS A 46 -8.45 7.61 -8.67
N ALA A 47 -8.52 8.75 -9.33
CA ALA A 47 -9.38 8.97 -10.49
C ALA A 47 -9.14 7.94 -11.61
N ARG A 48 -7.88 7.55 -11.85
CA ARG A 48 -7.54 6.54 -12.87
C ARG A 48 -7.97 5.13 -12.46
N ILE A 49 -7.90 4.79 -11.18
CA ILE A 49 -8.41 3.52 -10.65
C ILE A 49 -9.94 3.49 -10.71
N ASP A 50 -10.59 4.58 -10.29
CA ASP A 50 -12.06 4.70 -10.27
C ASP A 50 -12.65 4.71 -11.69
N ALA A 51 -11.88 5.13 -12.70
CA ALA A 51 -12.28 5.11 -14.10
C ALA A 51 -12.17 3.72 -14.77
N LEU A 52 -11.61 2.71 -14.09
CA LEU A 52 -11.53 1.37 -14.66
C LEU A 52 -12.94 0.77 -14.80
N PRO A 53 -13.28 0.18 -15.97
CA PRO A 53 -14.59 -0.42 -16.21
C PRO A 53 -14.69 -1.81 -15.53
N ILE A 54 -14.66 -1.82 -14.20
CA ILE A 54 -14.71 -3.02 -13.36
C ILE A 54 -16.15 -3.26 -12.92
N GLU A 55 -16.65 -4.46 -13.19
CA GLU A 55 -17.95 -4.95 -12.73
C GLU A 55 -17.73 -6.02 -11.65
N PRO A 56 -18.05 -5.74 -10.36
CA PRO A 56 -17.94 -6.72 -9.28
C PRO A 56 -19.02 -7.81 -9.39
N HIS A 57 -18.65 -9.07 -9.17
CA HIS A 57 -19.60 -10.18 -9.10
C HIS A 57 -20.30 -10.25 -7.72
N PRO A 58 -21.51 -10.84 -7.64
CA PRO A 58 -22.27 -10.94 -6.39
C PRO A 58 -21.56 -11.70 -5.27
N VAL A 59 -20.69 -12.65 -5.63
CA VAL A 59 -19.94 -13.49 -4.69
C VAL A 59 -18.49 -13.01 -4.68
N HIS A 60 -18.07 -12.44 -3.55
CA HIS A 60 -16.73 -11.90 -3.33
C HIS A 60 -16.29 -10.83 -4.35
N GLY A 61 -17.17 -9.86 -4.66
CA GLY A 61 -16.93 -8.81 -5.66
C GLY A 61 -15.64 -8.01 -5.52
N THR A 62 -15.05 -7.96 -4.31
CA THR A 62 -13.74 -7.33 -4.08
C THR A 62 -12.60 -8.05 -4.82
N TRP A 63 -12.71 -9.37 -5.04
CA TRP A 63 -11.68 -10.19 -5.69
C TRP A 63 -12.18 -10.90 -6.95
N ASN A 64 -13.50 -10.99 -7.12
CA ASN A 64 -14.15 -11.60 -8.27
C ASN A 64 -14.89 -10.52 -9.06
N TYR A 65 -14.30 -10.09 -10.17
CA TYR A 65 -14.83 -9.01 -10.99
C TYR A 65 -14.48 -9.23 -12.46
N THR A 66 -15.21 -8.55 -13.35
CA THR A 66 -14.93 -8.49 -14.79
C THR A 66 -14.37 -7.12 -15.13
N ILE A 67 -13.27 -7.06 -15.89
CA ILE A 67 -12.77 -5.81 -16.48
C ILE A 67 -13.21 -5.78 -17.94
N HIS A 68 -14.03 -4.80 -18.32
CA HIS A 68 -14.47 -4.65 -19.70
C HIS A 68 -13.40 -3.94 -20.55
N PRO A 69 -13.29 -4.23 -21.85
CA PRO A 69 -12.40 -3.48 -22.73
C PRO A 69 -12.88 -2.02 -22.83
N ALA A 70 -12.03 -1.08 -22.46
CA ALA A 70 -12.29 0.34 -22.70
C ALA A 70 -11.95 0.68 -24.17
N HIS A 71 -12.85 1.37 -24.87
CA HIS A 71 -12.57 1.91 -26.20
C HIS A 71 -11.45 2.96 -26.10
N PRO A 72 -10.46 2.98 -27.01
CA PRO A 72 -9.31 3.91 -26.95
C PRO A 72 -9.69 5.40 -27.03
N ASP A 73 -10.94 5.73 -27.37
CA ASP A 73 -11.42 7.12 -27.48
C ASP A 73 -11.88 7.73 -26.15
N SER A 74 -11.87 6.97 -25.05
CA SER A 74 -12.01 7.54 -23.70
C SER A 74 -10.67 8.13 -23.24
N THR A 75 -10.13 9.06 -24.02
CA THR A 75 -9.28 10.12 -23.47
C THR A 75 -10.24 11.17 -22.91
N ALA A 76 -11.02 10.78 -21.91
CA ALA A 76 -11.66 11.76 -21.06
C ALA A 76 -10.52 12.39 -20.26
N GLU A 77 -10.11 13.59 -20.67
CA GLU A 77 -9.24 14.42 -19.86
C GLU A 77 -9.75 14.42 -18.42
N PRO A 78 -8.85 14.26 -17.42
CA PRO A 78 -9.25 14.21 -16.04
C PRO A 78 -9.92 15.54 -15.69
N SER A 79 -11.26 15.51 -15.66
CA SER A 79 -12.07 16.62 -15.19
C SER A 79 -11.57 16.97 -13.79
N THR A 80 -10.91 18.12 -13.70
CA THR A 80 -10.32 18.69 -12.49
C THR A 80 -11.41 19.30 -11.63
N VAL A 81 -12.45 18.53 -11.33
CA VAL A 81 -13.37 18.83 -10.25
C VAL A 81 -12.86 18.08 -9.02
N PRO A 82 -12.17 18.76 -8.08
CA PRO A 82 -11.83 18.13 -6.82
C PRO A 82 -13.13 17.77 -6.12
N ASN A 83 -13.43 16.47 -6.04
CA ASN A 83 -14.46 15.96 -5.15
C ASN A 83 -14.03 16.31 -3.71
N PRO A 84 -14.75 17.21 -3.00
CA PRO A 84 -14.36 17.67 -1.67
C PRO A 84 -14.41 16.56 -0.61
N MET A 85 -14.99 15.39 -0.92
CA MET A 85 -15.11 14.26 0.01
C MET A 85 -14.04 13.16 -0.16
N ALA A 86 -13.19 13.23 -1.19
CA ALA A 86 -12.19 12.20 -1.48
C ALA A 86 -10.75 12.58 -1.10
N VAL A 87 -10.53 13.81 -0.59
CA VAL A 87 -9.36 14.08 0.22
C VAL A 87 -9.63 13.42 1.56
N SER A 88 -9.07 12.23 1.76
CA SER A 88 -8.92 11.67 3.10
C SER A 88 -8.34 12.77 3.97
N ASP A 89 -9.17 13.36 4.85
CA ASP A 89 -8.69 14.30 5.83
C ASP A 89 -7.89 13.48 6.85
N ARG A 90 -6.65 13.21 6.46
CA ARG A 90 -5.70 12.45 7.25
C ARG A 90 -5.48 13.12 8.59
N ALA A 91 -5.63 14.45 8.68
CA ALA A 91 -5.60 15.16 9.95
C ALA A 91 -6.82 14.76 10.80
N ALA A 92 -8.02 14.66 10.22
CA ALA A 92 -9.19 14.12 10.92
C ALA A 92 -8.99 12.67 11.37
N THR A 93 -8.41 11.80 10.53
CA THR A 93 -8.13 10.40 10.92
C THR A 93 -7.12 10.32 12.07
N LEU A 94 -6.03 11.09 12.00
CA LEU A 94 -5.04 11.17 13.08
C LEU A 94 -5.64 11.76 14.36
N THR A 95 -6.58 12.69 14.24
CA THR A 95 -7.32 13.24 15.38
C THR A 95 -8.18 12.18 16.04
N LEU A 96 -8.90 11.38 15.25
CA LEU A 96 -9.70 10.26 15.76
C LEU A 96 -8.82 9.22 16.47
N LEU A 97 -7.69 8.85 15.88
CA LEU A 97 -6.76 7.89 16.48
C LEU A 97 -6.13 8.39 17.79
N ALA A 98 -5.95 9.71 17.95
CA ALA A 98 -5.39 10.31 19.16
C ALA A 98 -6.34 10.29 20.36
N HIS A 99 -7.57 9.79 20.20
CA HIS A 99 -8.56 9.75 21.27
C HIS A 99 -8.05 8.91 22.46
N PRO A 100 -8.15 9.38 23.72
CA PRO A 100 -7.64 8.67 24.89
C PRO A 100 -8.20 7.25 25.09
N ARG A 101 -9.38 6.96 24.53
CA ARG A 101 -9.95 5.61 24.54
C ARG A 101 -9.17 4.61 23.68
N LEU A 102 -8.52 5.07 22.62
CA LEU A 102 -7.73 4.24 21.71
C LEU A 102 -6.26 4.18 22.16
N THR A 103 -5.69 5.30 22.59
CA THR A 103 -4.28 5.39 23.02
C THR A 103 -4.07 5.03 24.50
N GLY A 104 -5.13 5.11 25.31
CA GLY A 104 -5.10 4.99 26.78
C GLY A 104 -4.21 6.02 27.47
N MET A 105 -3.97 7.17 26.84
CA MET A 105 -3.21 8.31 27.38
C MET A 105 -3.79 9.63 26.86
N SER A 106 -3.51 10.74 27.55
CA SER A 106 -3.97 12.04 27.07
C SER A 106 -3.22 12.47 25.80
N THR A 107 -3.79 13.42 25.05
CA THR A 107 -3.11 14.03 23.91
C THR A 107 -1.83 14.75 24.33
N THR A 108 -1.83 15.37 25.52
CA THR A 108 -0.65 16.02 26.11
C THR A 108 0.45 15.01 26.43
N ASP A 109 0.12 13.85 26.99
CA ASP A 109 1.09 12.79 27.27
C ASP A 109 1.67 12.22 25.97
N LEU A 110 0.83 12.08 24.94
CA LEU A 110 1.25 11.66 23.61
C LEU A 110 2.25 12.66 23.00
N ASP A 111 1.98 13.97 23.15
CA ASP A 111 2.88 15.04 22.68
C ASP A 111 4.20 15.07 23.46
N ALA A 112 4.15 14.94 24.79
CA ALA A 112 5.33 14.85 25.64
C ALA A 112 6.18 13.61 25.30
N LEU A 113 5.54 12.47 25.07
CA LEU A 113 6.21 11.24 24.67
C LEU A 113 6.85 11.37 23.29
N ALA A 114 6.15 11.99 22.33
CA ALA A 114 6.71 12.28 21.01
C ALA A 114 7.93 13.21 21.08
N ALA A 115 7.86 14.29 21.87
CA ALA A 115 8.97 15.22 22.07
C ALA A 115 10.19 14.53 22.70
N ARG A 116 9.97 13.64 23.67
CA ARG A 116 11.04 12.88 24.33
C ARG A 116 11.72 11.87 23.40
N LEU A 117 10.98 11.25 22.49
CA LEU A 117 11.52 10.26 21.56
C LEU A 117 12.12 10.86 20.28
N ALA A 118 11.67 12.05 19.87
CA ALA A 118 12.05 12.66 18.59
C ALA A 118 13.58 12.76 18.37
N PRO A 119 14.42 13.18 19.33
CA PRO A 119 15.86 13.27 19.13
C PRO A 119 16.51 11.90 18.86
N ALA A 120 16.17 10.88 19.65
CA ALA A 120 16.70 9.53 19.50
C ALA A 120 16.24 8.88 18.18
N GLN A 121 14.98 9.11 17.79
CA GLN A 121 14.45 8.63 16.51
C GLN A 121 15.13 9.34 15.33
N ALA A 122 15.36 10.65 15.41
CA ALA A 122 16.06 11.41 14.38
C ALA A 122 17.52 10.96 14.21
N ALA A 123 18.22 10.68 15.32
CA ALA A 123 19.58 10.15 15.28
C ALA A 123 19.65 8.78 14.58
N ARG A 124 18.73 7.85 14.91
CA ARG A 124 18.61 6.55 14.21
C ARG A 124 18.24 6.73 12.73
N TRP A 125 17.36 7.70 12.45
CA TRP A 125 17.10 8.36 11.17
C TRP A 125 18.36 8.55 10.34
N GLU A 126 19.21 9.42 10.86
CA GLU A 126 20.41 9.86 10.17
C GLU A 126 21.44 8.74 10.06
N GLN A 127 21.59 7.90 11.09
CA GLN A 127 22.50 6.77 11.07
C GLN A 127 22.16 5.78 9.95
N ARG A 128 20.87 5.43 9.78
CA ARG A 128 20.44 4.54 8.68
C ARG A 128 20.70 5.18 7.32
N ARG A 129 20.42 6.47 7.17
CA ARG A 129 20.70 7.19 5.91
C ARG A 129 22.19 7.31 5.63
N TYR A 130 23.01 7.49 6.65
CA TYR A 130 24.47 7.49 6.54
C TYR A 130 24.97 6.13 6.02
N GLN A 131 24.49 5.03 6.61
CA GLN A 131 24.83 3.68 6.17
C GLN A 131 24.38 3.43 4.72
N GLN A 132 23.14 3.79 4.37
CA GLN A 132 22.61 3.63 3.01
C GLN A 132 23.37 4.48 1.97
N ARG A 133 23.81 5.69 2.34
CA ARG A 133 24.62 6.54 1.46
C ARG A 133 26.09 6.15 1.41
N GLY A 134 26.56 5.30 2.33
CA GLY A 134 27.98 4.95 2.47
C GLY A 134 28.86 6.11 2.95
N GLY A 135 28.31 7.10 3.65
CA GLY A 135 29.11 8.25 4.10
C GLY A 135 28.33 9.51 4.49
N PRO A 136 29.08 10.58 4.83
CA PRO A 136 28.50 11.83 5.29
C PRO A 136 27.73 12.51 4.17
N ARG A 137 26.78 13.34 4.61
CA ARG A 137 25.94 14.11 3.72
C ARG A 137 26.74 15.22 3.02
N ARG A 138 26.55 15.38 1.70
CA ARG A 138 27.25 16.40 0.89
C ARG A 138 26.54 17.75 0.75
N HIS A 139 25.20 17.79 0.89
CA HIS A 139 24.38 19.02 0.74
C HIS A 139 23.40 19.17 1.90
N ALA A 140 23.04 20.39 2.29
CA ALA A 140 22.05 20.65 3.34
C ALA A 140 20.66 20.04 3.04
N PRO A 141 19.81 19.82 4.06
CA PRO A 141 18.38 19.47 3.90
C PRO A 141 17.70 20.36 2.87
N GLY A 142 17.27 19.80 1.73
CA GLY A 142 16.35 20.48 0.85
C GLY A 142 15.01 20.69 1.55
N THR A 143 14.39 21.84 1.33
CA THR A 143 13.08 22.22 1.89
C THR A 143 11.90 21.42 1.33
N HIS A 144 12.12 20.65 0.26
CA HIS A 144 11.06 20.00 -0.53
C HIS A 144 10.59 18.62 -0.01
N GLY A 145 10.84 18.27 1.25
CA GLY A 145 10.53 16.94 1.77
C GLY A 145 9.99 16.97 3.17
N ARG A 146 8.82 17.59 3.40
CA ARG A 146 8.09 17.37 4.66
C ARG A 146 7.71 15.88 4.71
N PRO A 147 8.18 15.13 5.73
CA PRO A 147 7.87 13.72 5.81
C PRO A 147 6.35 13.55 5.91
N LEU A 148 5.83 12.51 5.24
CA LEU A 148 4.39 12.22 5.23
C LEU A 148 3.85 12.20 6.66
N LEU A 149 4.49 11.47 7.58
CA LEU A 149 4.17 11.42 9.01
C LEU A 149 5.10 12.32 9.83
N SER A 150 4.52 13.10 10.75
CA SER A 150 5.27 13.82 11.77
C SER A 150 5.91 12.85 12.79
N ALA A 151 6.77 13.34 13.70
CA ALA A 151 7.28 12.54 14.80
C ALA A 151 6.15 12.07 15.74
N ARG A 152 5.20 12.97 16.02
CA ARG A 152 3.99 12.70 16.79
C ARG A 152 3.12 11.61 16.14
N ASP A 153 2.88 11.71 14.83
CA ASP A 153 2.00 10.76 14.13
C ASP A 153 2.58 9.34 14.16
N ARG A 154 3.90 9.20 14.03
CA ARG A 154 4.57 7.90 14.11
C ARG A 154 4.39 7.26 15.48
N VAL A 155 4.55 8.05 16.54
CA VAL A 155 4.34 7.59 17.91
C VAL A 155 2.89 7.18 18.12
N LEU A 156 1.93 8.01 17.68
CA LEU A 156 0.50 7.71 17.74
C LEU A 156 0.16 6.36 17.12
N ILE A 157 0.56 6.15 15.86
CA ILE A 157 0.29 4.90 15.13
C ILE A 157 0.93 3.71 15.85
N THR A 158 2.14 3.88 16.39
CA THR A 158 2.83 2.81 17.13
C THR A 158 2.08 2.44 18.41
N VAL A 159 1.60 3.43 19.18
CA VAL A 159 0.83 3.19 20.41
C VAL A 159 -0.49 2.48 20.10
N VAL A 160 -1.21 2.92 19.08
CA VAL A 160 -2.45 2.28 18.62
C VAL A 160 -2.18 0.83 18.18
N HIS A 161 -1.12 0.60 17.41
CA HIS A 161 -0.73 -0.74 16.97
C HIS A 161 -0.39 -1.68 18.14
N LEU A 162 0.36 -1.19 19.14
CA LEU A 162 0.75 -1.99 20.30
C LEU A 162 -0.42 -2.32 21.23
N ARG A 163 -1.51 -1.54 21.20
CA ARG A 163 -2.71 -1.80 21.98
C ARG A 163 -3.63 -2.87 21.38
N GLN A 164 -3.31 -3.40 20.19
CA GLN A 164 -4.02 -4.51 19.52
C GLN A 164 -5.56 -4.38 19.60
N ILE A 165 -6.08 -3.21 19.20
CA ILE A 165 -7.52 -3.01 19.02
C ILE A 165 -8.00 -3.80 17.79
#